data_AF-A0A3Q0HC86-F1
#
_entry.id   AF-A0A3Q0HC86-F1
#
_cell.length_a   1.000
_cell.length_b   1.000
_cell.length_c   1.000
_cell.angle_alpha   90.00
_cell.angle_beta   90.00
_cell.angle_gamma   90.00
#
_symmetry.space_group_name_H-M   'P 1'
#
loop_
_entity.id
_entity.type
_entity.pdbx_description
1 polymer ?
#
loop_
_entity_poly.entity_id
_entity_poly.type
_entity_poly.pdbx_seq_one_letter_code
_entity_poly.pdbx_strand_id
1 'polypeptide(L)'
;MGLEGIFPPLIAPGVSGFLGAGIQTQRLLAEGSCPPNRGLPVAALVKAHVSCLKEDLEFIIANSHGMGAALGIWLIMCIYTLLAPYATLALWAHASRTTRHPWLLVASVVGALLGGHTAVLGIFPIYTMVHQQMQYIPKVILMTEQLRLLMKSHSFLRETVPNLRAQTTAGKVKLPALSTYLYFLCCPTLLYRETYPRTSVIRWRVVVENCAKFLAFAFLLALIMRRLSNPVYIHLSLQPFRLETFVPAMCNTILPGTVMLLISFYGILHCWFNAFAEVLRFADRGFYQDWWNATSFATYYRKWNSVVHDWLYLYIYQDLFWLFGKKWRVGAMLATFLLSAIAHEYIVGFGLGIFYPILFCNYTIFGVLFNFVLNDKRRRPAWNVAVWALLFVGQGLLVALYSLEYYARVHCPLQDTFWGQLTPCSWSRAM
;
A
#
# COMPACT_ATOMS: atom_id res chain seq x y z
N MET A 1 1.12 33.34 28.44
CA MET A 1 1.53 32.26 29.37
C MET A 1 0.44 31.21 29.32
N GLY A 2 0.48 30.09 28.60
CA GLY A 2 1.55 29.23 28.14
C GLY A 2 0.95 27.82 28.25
N LEU A 3 0.21 27.39 27.22
CA LEU A 3 -0.63 26.19 27.19
C LEU A 3 0.21 24.92 26.95
N GLU A 4 1.02 24.50 27.92
CA GLU A 4 1.79 23.24 27.85
C GLU A 4 1.09 22.03 28.53
N GLY A 5 -0.21 22.11 28.83
CA GLY A 5 -0.87 21.14 29.73
C GLY A 5 -1.95 20.22 29.14
N ILE A 6 -2.26 20.24 27.84
CA ILE A 6 -3.52 19.65 27.32
C ILE A 6 -3.33 18.38 26.46
N PHE A 7 -2.10 18.02 26.08
CA PHE A 7 -1.84 16.76 25.37
C PHE A 7 -0.76 15.95 26.10
N PRO A 8 -1.01 14.72 26.55
CA PRO A 8 0.07 13.84 26.94
C PRO A 8 0.97 13.58 25.72
N PRO A 9 2.29 13.45 25.88
CA PRO A 9 3.20 13.24 24.76
C PRO A 9 2.85 11.91 24.08
N LEU A 10 2.30 12.00 22.88
CA LEU A 10 1.86 10.85 22.06
C LEU A 10 3.04 10.14 21.37
N ILE A 11 4.27 10.38 21.85
CA ILE A 11 5.50 9.82 21.31
C ILE A 11 6.34 9.41 22.52
N ALA A 12 6.47 8.10 22.74
CA ALA A 12 7.28 7.56 23.82
C ALA A 12 8.74 8.02 23.69
N PRO A 13 9.40 8.44 24.78
CA PRO A 13 10.83 8.71 24.79
C PRO A 13 11.56 7.37 24.61
N GLY A 14 12.28 7.21 23.50
CA GLY A 14 12.95 5.95 23.14
C GLY A 14 13.22 5.74 21.65
N VAL A 15 12.87 6.72 20.79
CA VAL A 15 13.04 6.63 19.32
C VAL A 15 14.48 6.49 18.87
N SER A 16 15.42 6.97 19.66
CA SER A 16 16.87 6.82 19.46
C SER A 16 17.37 5.37 19.59
N GLY A 17 16.67 4.48 20.30
CA GLY A 17 16.98 3.04 20.37
C GLY A 17 16.29 2.16 19.32
N PHE A 18 15.25 2.68 18.64
CA PHE A 18 14.32 1.92 17.78
C PHE A 18 14.86 1.65 16.36
N LEU A 19 15.93 2.33 15.96
CA LEU A 19 16.58 2.09 14.67
C LEU A 19 17.77 1.11 14.83
N GLY A 20 18.47 1.09 15.96
CA GLY A 20 19.78 0.41 16.08
C GLY A 20 19.80 -1.12 15.88
N ALA A 21 18.85 -1.86 16.45
CA ALA A 21 18.94 -3.33 16.52
C ALA A 21 18.64 -4.04 15.18
N GLY A 22 17.65 -3.56 14.42
CA GLY A 22 17.37 -4.07 13.07
C GLY A 22 18.43 -3.64 12.04
N ILE A 23 18.99 -2.45 12.23
CA ILE A 23 19.91 -1.82 11.30
C ILE A 23 21.33 -2.41 11.35
N GLN A 24 21.81 -2.81 12.53
CA GLN A 24 23.13 -3.43 12.65
C GLN A 24 23.18 -4.81 11.99
N THR A 25 22.06 -5.54 11.99
CA THR A 25 21.90 -6.82 11.27
C THR A 25 21.87 -6.60 9.76
N GLN A 26 21.21 -5.54 9.27
CA GLN A 26 21.17 -5.21 7.84
C GLN A 26 22.52 -4.70 7.31
N ARG A 27 23.32 -4.02 8.13
CA ARG A 27 24.67 -3.54 7.76
C ARG A 27 25.60 -4.70 7.38
N LEU A 28 25.57 -5.78 8.16
CA LEU A 28 26.33 -7.01 7.88
C LEU A 28 25.80 -7.78 6.65
N LEU A 29 24.49 -7.74 6.43
CA LEU A 29 23.87 -8.46 5.30
C LEU A 29 24.11 -7.75 3.96
N ALA A 30 24.31 -6.44 3.93
CA ALA A 30 24.34 -5.68 2.68
C ALA A 30 25.70 -5.66 1.97
N GLU A 31 26.78 -6.08 2.65
CA GLU A 31 28.15 -6.13 2.10
C GLU A 31 28.53 -7.49 1.47
N GLY A 32 27.64 -8.49 1.54
CA GLY A 32 27.87 -9.82 0.96
C GLY A 32 27.92 -9.79 -0.57
N SER A 33 29.12 -9.78 -1.15
CA SER A 33 29.35 -9.86 -2.59
C SER A 33 29.72 -11.30 -2.98
N CYS A 34 28.90 -11.93 -3.83
CA CYS A 34 29.21 -13.27 -4.34
C CYS A 34 30.35 -13.17 -5.36
N PRO A 35 31.43 -13.98 -5.24
CA PRO A 35 32.62 -13.80 -6.05
C PRO A 35 32.35 -14.05 -7.54
N PRO A 36 33.04 -13.33 -8.45
CA PRO A 36 32.85 -13.50 -9.89
C PRO A 36 33.31 -14.89 -10.36
N ASN A 37 32.51 -15.51 -11.23
CA ASN A 37 32.61 -16.92 -11.69
C ASN A 37 33.87 -17.33 -12.48
N ARG A 38 34.94 -16.52 -12.55
CA ARG A 38 36.06 -16.81 -13.45
C ARG A 38 37.08 -17.76 -12.80
N GLY A 39 37.08 -19.02 -13.24
CA GLY A 39 38.19 -19.96 -13.05
C GLY A 39 38.12 -20.87 -11.82
N LEU A 40 37.01 -20.87 -11.07
CA LEU A 40 36.84 -21.75 -9.90
C LEU A 40 36.46 -23.18 -10.31
N PRO A 41 36.97 -24.23 -9.62
CA PRO A 41 36.50 -25.59 -9.81
C PRO A 41 35.00 -25.71 -9.47
N VAL A 42 34.27 -26.59 -10.17
CA VAL A 42 32.80 -26.73 -10.07
C VAL A 42 32.32 -26.85 -8.62
N ALA A 43 33.02 -27.61 -7.78
CA ALA A 43 32.68 -27.76 -6.36
C ALA A 43 32.77 -26.43 -5.58
N ALA A 44 33.76 -25.59 -5.88
CA ALA A 44 33.90 -24.27 -5.26
C ALA A 44 32.83 -23.30 -5.77
N LEU A 45 32.45 -23.39 -7.05
CA LEU A 45 31.35 -22.62 -7.62
C LEU A 45 30.00 -22.97 -6.98
N VAL A 46 29.69 -24.26 -6.83
CA VAL A 46 28.45 -24.71 -6.14
C VAL A 46 28.44 -24.23 -4.70
N LYS A 47 29.57 -24.35 -3.97
CA LYS A 47 29.67 -23.86 -2.58
C LYS A 47 29.45 -22.34 -2.48
N ALA A 48 29.99 -21.57 -3.43
CA ALA A 48 29.79 -20.13 -3.50
C ALA A 48 28.32 -19.77 -3.77
N HIS A 49 27.66 -20.43 -4.74
CA HIS A 49 26.23 -20.19 -5.02
C HIS A 49 25.32 -20.57 -3.84
N VAL A 50 25.60 -21.68 -3.15
CA VAL A 50 24.83 -22.09 -1.97
C VAL A 50 25.00 -21.07 -0.84
N SER A 51 26.21 -20.55 -0.63
CA SER A 51 26.46 -19.47 0.34
C SER A 51 25.69 -18.21 -0.03
N CYS A 52 25.72 -17.82 -1.31
CA CYS A 52 25.00 -16.67 -1.85
C CYS A 52 23.48 -16.76 -1.58
N LEU A 53 22.90 -17.93 -1.87
CA LEU A 53 21.48 -18.21 -1.65
C LEU A 53 21.11 -18.17 -0.16
N LYS A 54 22.00 -18.66 0.71
CA LYS A 54 21.80 -18.62 2.15
C LYS A 54 21.69 -17.17 2.65
N GLU A 55 22.59 -16.31 2.21
CA GLU A 55 22.55 -14.88 2.57
C GLU A 55 21.28 -14.18 2.04
N ASP A 56 20.85 -14.52 0.82
CA ASP A 56 19.60 -13.98 0.25
C ASP A 56 18.38 -14.39 1.07
N LEU A 57 18.35 -15.64 1.54
CA LEU A 57 17.29 -16.13 2.40
C LEU A 57 17.33 -15.47 3.79
N GLU A 58 18.52 -15.31 4.37
CA GLU A 58 18.71 -14.59 5.64
C GLU A 58 18.23 -13.15 5.55
N PHE A 59 18.46 -12.46 4.42
CA PHE A 59 17.92 -11.13 4.18
C PHE A 59 16.39 -11.10 4.20
N ILE A 60 15.73 -12.07 3.57
CA ILE A 60 14.26 -12.15 3.57
C ILE A 60 13.74 -12.46 4.97
N ILE A 61 14.37 -13.40 5.68
CA ILE A 61 14.00 -13.79 7.05
C ILE A 61 14.13 -12.58 7.99
N ALA A 62 15.25 -11.86 7.91
CA ALA A 62 15.47 -10.65 8.70
C ALA A 62 14.37 -9.60 8.45
N ASN A 63 14.02 -9.35 7.18
CA ASN A 63 12.95 -8.42 6.82
C ASN A 63 11.54 -8.92 7.16
N SER A 64 11.38 -10.19 7.53
CA SER A 64 10.12 -10.82 7.93
C SER A 64 9.90 -10.84 9.45
N HIS A 65 10.86 -10.35 10.25
CA HIS A 65 10.73 -10.34 11.71
C HIS A 65 9.51 -9.52 12.16
N GLY A 66 8.69 -10.12 13.04
CA GLY A 66 7.41 -9.59 13.49
C GLY A 66 6.17 -10.19 12.80
N MET A 67 6.34 -11.10 11.83
CA MET A 67 5.23 -11.69 11.05
C MET A 67 4.15 -12.37 11.92
N GLY A 68 4.56 -13.14 12.94
CA GLY A 68 3.60 -13.86 13.80
C GLY A 68 2.67 -12.91 14.55
N ALA A 69 3.19 -11.79 15.04
CA ALA A 69 2.38 -10.79 15.71
C ALA A 69 1.58 -9.92 14.71
N ALA A 70 2.12 -9.68 13.52
CA ALA A 70 1.37 -9.05 12.42
C ALA A 70 0.12 -9.86 12.05
N LEU A 71 0.21 -11.20 12.04
CA LEU A 71 -0.96 -12.06 11.83
C LEU A 71 -2.02 -11.86 12.94
N GLY A 72 -1.61 -11.76 14.20
CA GLY A 72 -2.52 -11.49 15.32
C GLY A 72 -3.22 -10.13 15.20
N ILE A 73 -2.48 -9.07 14.86
CA ILE A 73 -3.03 -7.73 14.60
C ILE A 73 -4.02 -7.78 13.44
N TRP A 74 -3.65 -8.43 12.35
CA TRP A 74 -4.50 -8.60 11.18
C TRP A 74 -5.81 -9.33 11.50
N LEU A 75 -5.77 -10.38 12.31
CA LEU A 75 -6.96 -11.10 12.76
C LEU A 75 -7.89 -10.18 13.57
N ILE A 76 -7.34 -9.36 14.47
CA ILE A 76 -8.13 -8.37 15.24
C ILE A 76 -8.80 -7.37 14.29
N MET A 77 -8.05 -6.80 13.33
CA MET A 77 -8.59 -5.87 12.35
C MET A 77 -9.70 -6.53 11.50
N CYS A 78 -9.51 -7.78 11.08
CA CYS A 78 -10.49 -8.53 10.30
C CYS A 78 -11.77 -8.82 11.09
N ILE A 79 -11.66 -9.30 12.34
CA ILE A 79 -12.81 -9.56 13.22
C ILE A 79 -13.59 -8.26 13.47
N TYR A 80 -12.88 -7.17 13.76
CA TYR A 80 -13.49 -5.87 13.96
C TYR A 80 -14.23 -5.39 12.70
N THR A 81 -13.60 -5.49 11.52
CA THR A 81 -14.20 -5.08 10.23
C THR A 81 -15.43 -5.92 9.87
N LEU A 82 -15.47 -7.18 10.29
CA LEU A 82 -16.63 -8.06 10.10
C LEU A 82 -17.78 -7.69 11.05
N LEU A 83 -17.48 -7.54 12.35
CA LEU A 83 -18.52 -7.45 13.37
C LEU A 83 -19.01 -6.02 13.60
N ALA A 84 -18.12 -5.03 13.69
CA ALA A 84 -18.50 -3.68 14.09
C ALA A 84 -19.41 -2.99 13.05
N PRO A 85 -19.05 -2.88 11.76
CA PRO A 85 -19.94 -2.27 10.76
C PRO A 85 -21.31 -2.97 10.66
N TYR A 86 -21.32 -4.31 10.73
CA TYR A 86 -22.54 -5.10 10.66
C TYR A 86 -23.44 -4.87 11.88
N ALA A 87 -22.88 -4.93 13.09
CA ALA A 87 -23.62 -4.69 14.34
C ALA A 87 -24.15 -3.24 14.39
N THR A 88 -23.35 -2.26 13.97
CA THR A 88 -23.76 -0.85 13.88
C THR A 88 -24.96 -0.67 12.95
N LEU A 89 -24.97 -1.31 11.76
CA LEU A 89 -26.13 -1.28 10.86
C LEU A 89 -27.36 -1.95 11.46
N ALA A 90 -27.18 -3.10 12.12
CA ALA A 90 -28.28 -3.82 12.75
C ALA A 90 -28.93 -3.01 13.88
N LEU A 91 -28.10 -2.39 14.73
CA LEU A 91 -28.54 -1.51 15.80
C LEU A 91 -29.27 -0.29 15.24
N TRP A 92 -28.71 0.36 14.22
CA TRP A 92 -29.35 1.50 13.56
C TRP A 92 -30.70 1.12 12.95
N ALA A 93 -30.79 -0.01 12.23
CA ALA A 93 -32.02 -0.45 11.58
C ALA A 93 -33.12 -0.77 12.60
N HIS A 94 -32.77 -1.36 13.76
CA HIS A 94 -33.73 -1.63 14.82
C HIS A 94 -34.18 -0.35 15.54
N ALA A 95 -33.21 0.47 15.99
CA ALA A 95 -33.47 1.68 16.76
C ALA A 95 -34.13 2.80 15.94
N SER A 96 -33.93 2.82 14.62
CA SER A 96 -34.55 3.81 13.73
C SER A 96 -36.07 3.72 13.68
N ARG A 97 -36.67 2.57 14.07
CA ARG A 97 -38.13 2.39 14.13
C ARG A 97 -38.77 2.94 15.40
N THR A 98 -38.01 3.01 16.50
CA THR A 98 -38.53 3.35 17.83
C THR A 98 -38.08 4.73 18.29
N THR A 99 -37.00 5.27 17.73
CA THR A 99 -36.43 6.55 18.14
C THR A 99 -37.33 7.73 17.77
N ARG A 100 -37.48 8.67 18.71
CA ARG A 100 -38.10 9.98 18.47
C ARG A 100 -37.15 10.97 17.80
N HIS A 101 -35.83 10.72 17.89
CA HIS A 101 -34.79 11.62 17.38
C HIS A 101 -33.87 10.87 16.41
N PRO A 102 -34.27 10.69 15.13
CA PRO A 102 -33.52 9.89 14.16
C PRO A 102 -32.15 10.49 13.81
N TRP A 103 -32.02 11.82 13.83
CA TRP A 103 -30.74 12.48 13.53
C TRP A 103 -29.69 12.20 14.61
N LEU A 104 -30.07 12.27 15.90
CA LEU A 104 -29.18 11.97 17.02
C LEU A 104 -28.71 10.53 16.98
N LEU A 105 -29.63 9.59 16.70
CA LEU A 105 -29.28 8.18 16.53
C LEU A 105 -28.23 8.00 15.42
N VAL A 106 -28.44 8.61 14.24
CA VAL A 106 -27.48 8.54 13.13
C VAL A 106 -26.14 9.14 13.53
N ALA A 107 -26.13 10.33 14.14
CA ALA A 107 -24.90 11.00 14.57
C ALA A 107 -24.12 10.16 15.58
N SER A 108 -24.79 9.57 16.58
CA SER A 108 -24.16 8.72 17.59
C SER A 108 -23.61 7.42 17.00
N VAL A 109 -24.39 6.75 16.14
CA VAL A 109 -23.99 5.49 15.48
C VAL A 109 -22.79 5.72 14.56
N VAL A 110 -22.83 6.78 13.74
CA VAL A 110 -21.72 7.15 12.85
C VAL A 110 -20.50 7.58 13.64
N GLY A 111 -20.67 8.41 14.67
CA GLY A 111 -19.57 8.86 15.53
C GLY A 111 -18.89 7.69 16.24
N ALA A 112 -19.65 6.74 16.78
CA ALA A 112 -19.12 5.54 17.40
C ALA A 112 -18.34 4.67 16.41
N LEU A 113 -18.88 4.48 15.19
CA LEU A 113 -18.21 3.71 14.16
C LEU A 113 -16.91 4.37 13.66
N LEU A 114 -16.92 5.69 13.48
CA LEU A 114 -15.72 6.46 13.10
C LEU A 114 -14.66 6.44 14.21
N GLY A 115 -15.08 6.58 15.46
CA GLY A 115 -14.19 6.43 16.62
C GLY A 115 -13.57 5.03 16.68
N GLY A 116 -14.38 3.99 16.47
CA GLY A 116 -13.91 2.61 16.38
C GLY A 116 -12.95 2.37 15.21
N HIS A 117 -13.27 2.86 14.00
CA HIS A 117 -12.39 2.76 12.83
C HIS A 117 -11.04 3.45 13.12
N THR A 118 -11.07 4.65 13.70
CA THR A 118 -9.85 5.38 14.07
C THR A 118 -9.02 4.62 15.11
N ALA A 119 -9.65 4.06 16.14
CA ALA A 119 -8.95 3.34 17.20
C ALA A 119 -8.38 2.00 16.69
N VAL A 120 -9.21 1.15 16.09
CA VAL A 120 -8.87 -0.26 15.79
C VAL A 120 -8.21 -0.42 14.41
N LEU A 121 -8.65 0.33 13.41
CA LEU A 121 -8.09 0.28 12.05
C LEU A 121 -7.15 1.45 11.76
N GLY A 122 -6.96 2.40 12.67
CA GLY A 122 -6.04 3.52 12.50
C GLY A 122 -4.85 3.42 13.46
N ILE A 123 -5.10 3.73 14.72
CA ILE A 123 -4.06 3.89 15.75
C ILE A 123 -3.48 2.54 16.17
N PHE A 124 -4.31 1.54 16.44
CA PHE A 124 -3.89 0.22 16.94
C PHE A 124 -2.81 -0.49 16.09
N PRO A 125 -2.98 -0.69 14.76
CA PRO A 125 -1.97 -1.37 13.95
C PRO A 125 -0.65 -0.58 13.90
N ILE A 126 -0.70 0.75 13.81
CA ILE A 126 0.50 1.59 13.81
C ILE A 126 1.22 1.49 15.16
N TYR A 127 0.48 1.67 16.26
CA TYR A 127 1.01 1.61 17.61
C TYR A 127 1.71 0.28 17.88
N THR A 128 1.04 -0.84 17.62
CA THR A 128 1.58 -2.19 17.86
C THR A 128 2.77 -2.50 16.96
N MET A 129 2.73 -2.09 15.69
CA MET A 129 3.82 -2.24 14.74
C MET A 129 5.09 -1.50 15.18
N VAL A 130 4.95 -0.29 15.74
CA VAL A 130 6.05 0.49 16.30
C VAL A 130 6.56 -0.15 17.60
N HIS A 131 5.67 -0.51 18.52
CA HIS A 131 6.06 -1.11 19.81
C HIS A 131 6.75 -2.47 19.66
N GLN A 132 6.34 -3.28 18.69
CA GLN A 132 6.94 -4.60 18.44
C GLN A 132 8.15 -4.57 17.50
N GLN A 133 8.61 -3.38 17.09
CA GLN A 133 9.82 -3.21 16.27
C GLN A 133 9.80 -4.09 15.01
N MET A 134 8.65 -4.11 14.33
CA MET A 134 8.47 -4.93 13.13
C MET A 134 9.39 -4.49 12.00
N GLN A 135 9.80 -5.43 11.16
CA GLN A 135 10.61 -5.16 9.98
C GLN A 135 9.74 -4.88 8.75
N TYR A 136 10.36 -4.55 7.62
CA TYR A 136 9.69 -3.99 6.45
C TYR A 136 8.49 -4.80 5.93
N ILE A 137 8.62 -6.13 5.79
CA ILE A 137 7.61 -6.97 5.15
C ILE A 137 6.28 -6.98 5.96
N PRO A 138 6.25 -7.32 7.27
CA PRO A 138 5.01 -7.28 8.03
C PRO A 138 4.40 -5.88 8.12
N LYS A 139 5.20 -4.81 8.14
CA LYS A 139 4.71 -3.42 8.12
C LYS A 139 3.90 -3.14 6.85
N VAL A 140 4.46 -3.42 5.68
CA VAL A 140 3.77 -3.19 4.39
C VAL A 140 2.51 -4.04 4.26
N ILE A 141 2.54 -5.30 4.70
CA ILE A 141 1.35 -6.17 4.71
C ILE A 141 0.25 -5.57 5.60
N LEU A 142 0.59 -5.16 6.82
CA LEU A 142 -0.39 -4.57 7.73
C LEU A 142 -0.98 -3.26 7.18
N MET A 143 -0.16 -2.35 6.67
CA MET A 143 -0.64 -1.06 6.14
C MET A 143 -1.54 -1.24 4.91
N THR A 144 -1.20 -2.18 4.02
CA THR A 144 -2.04 -2.49 2.84
C THR A 144 -3.34 -3.18 3.24
N GLU A 145 -3.31 -4.14 4.16
CA GLU A 145 -4.50 -4.82 4.67
C GLU A 145 -5.41 -3.88 5.46
N GLN A 146 -4.84 -2.98 6.24
CA GLN A 146 -5.57 -1.93 6.96
C GLN A 146 -6.38 -1.06 6.00
N LEU A 147 -5.76 -0.53 4.94
CA LEU A 147 -6.45 0.25 3.92
C LEU A 147 -7.49 -0.58 3.16
N ARG A 148 -7.18 -1.85 2.84
CA ARG A 148 -8.13 -2.78 2.21
C ARG A 148 -9.39 -2.94 3.06
N LEU A 149 -9.24 -3.17 4.36
CA LEU A 149 -10.35 -3.35 5.29
C LEU A 149 -11.17 -2.07 5.48
N LEU A 150 -10.52 -0.90 5.55
CA LEU A 150 -11.21 0.40 5.59
C LEU A 150 -12.04 0.63 4.32
N MET A 151 -11.47 0.40 3.13
CA MET A 151 -12.17 0.55 1.85
C MET A 151 -13.36 -0.42 1.74
N LYS A 152 -13.19 -1.67 2.19
CA LYS A 152 -14.28 -2.67 2.20
C LYS A 152 -15.39 -2.31 3.19
N SER A 153 -15.04 -1.89 4.40
CA SER A 153 -16.01 -1.40 5.39
C SER A 153 -16.82 -0.23 4.83
N HIS A 154 -16.14 0.75 4.22
CA HIS A 154 -16.79 1.88 3.56
C HIS A 154 -17.76 1.43 2.46
N SER A 155 -17.30 0.58 1.55
CA SER A 155 -18.14 0.08 0.44
C SER A 155 -19.38 -0.66 0.94
N PHE A 156 -19.24 -1.53 1.94
CA PHE A 156 -20.35 -2.25 2.53
C PHE A 156 -21.41 -1.30 3.12
N LEU A 157 -20.98 -0.31 3.90
CA LEU A 157 -21.88 0.69 4.49
C LEU A 157 -22.55 1.54 3.42
N ARG A 158 -21.79 2.06 2.46
CA ARG A 158 -22.28 2.92 1.37
C ARG A 158 -23.38 2.21 0.58
N GLU A 159 -23.17 0.96 0.21
CA GLU A 159 -24.12 0.20 -0.62
C GLU A 159 -25.34 -0.30 0.17
N THR A 160 -25.18 -0.63 1.45
CA THR A 160 -26.27 -1.19 2.26
C THR A 160 -27.22 -0.12 2.82
N VAL A 161 -26.69 1.04 3.24
CA VAL A 161 -27.47 2.07 3.93
C VAL A 161 -28.66 2.61 3.11
N PRO A 162 -28.53 2.95 1.81
CA PRO A 162 -29.65 3.48 1.03
C PRO A 162 -30.82 2.48 0.93
N ASN A 163 -30.52 1.21 0.65
CA ASN A 163 -31.51 0.15 0.54
C ASN A 163 -32.19 -0.10 1.90
N LEU A 164 -31.40 -0.16 2.97
CA LEU A 164 -31.90 -0.36 4.32
C LEU A 164 -32.77 0.80 4.79
N ARG A 165 -32.40 2.05 4.45
CA ARG A 165 -33.21 3.24 4.72
C ARG A 165 -34.57 3.18 4.04
N ALA A 166 -34.61 2.85 2.75
CA ALA A 166 -35.86 2.70 2.00
C ALA A 166 -36.76 1.58 2.58
N GLN A 167 -36.14 0.47 2.94
CA GLN A 167 -36.79 -0.69 3.57
C GLN A 167 -37.38 -0.37 4.96
N THR A 168 -36.65 0.38 5.80
CA THR A 168 -37.14 0.83 7.10
C THR A 168 -38.39 1.71 6.95
N THR A 169 -38.42 2.62 5.96
CA THR A 169 -39.62 3.42 5.65
C THR A 169 -40.80 2.56 5.21
N ALA A 170 -40.55 1.45 4.51
CA ALA A 170 -41.57 0.49 4.09
C ALA A 170 -41.95 -0.55 5.18
N GLY A 171 -41.41 -0.45 6.38
CA GLY A 171 -41.73 -1.33 7.51
C GLY A 171 -41.18 -2.77 7.44
N LYS A 172 -40.40 -3.10 6.40
CA LYS A 172 -39.75 -4.40 6.18
C LYS A 172 -38.24 -4.23 6.28
N VAL A 173 -37.62 -4.66 7.38
CA VAL A 173 -36.16 -4.56 7.56
C VAL A 173 -35.53 -5.91 7.24
N LYS A 174 -34.74 -6.00 6.16
CA LYS A 174 -33.94 -7.18 5.86
C LYS A 174 -32.46 -6.78 5.77
N LEU A 175 -31.68 -7.19 6.76
CA LEU A 175 -30.24 -7.03 6.72
C LEU A 175 -29.63 -8.02 5.72
N PRO A 176 -28.52 -7.65 5.04
CA PRO A 176 -27.74 -8.61 4.28
C PRO A 176 -27.27 -9.76 5.16
N ALA A 177 -27.15 -10.96 4.61
CA ALA A 177 -26.63 -12.08 5.38
C ALA A 177 -25.16 -11.85 5.75
N LEU A 178 -24.78 -12.15 7.00
CA LEU A 178 -23.40 -12.05 7.47
C LEU A 178 -22.44 -12.90 6.63
N SER A 179 -22.89 -14.05 6.11
CA SER A 179 -22.11 -14.90 5.20
C SER A 179 -21.76 -14.20 3.88
N THR A 180 -22.66 -13.38 3.34
CA THR A 180 -22.41 -12.58 2.13
C THR A 180 -21.37 -11.51 2.40
N TYR A 181 -21.46 -10.84 3.55
CA TYR A 181 -20.46 -9.83 3.94
C TYR A 181 -19.09 -10.46 4.19
N LEU A 182 -19.04 -11.58 4.92
CA LEU A 182 -17.81 -12.35 5.14
C LEU A 182 -17.18 -12.80 3.81
N TYR A 183 -17.99 -13.31 2.87
CA TYR A 183 -17.52 -13.68 1.54
C TYR A 183 -16.92 -12.47 0.80
N PHE A 184 -17.58 -11.32 0.85
CA PHE A 184 -17.04 -10.08 0.28
C PHE A 184 -15.70 -9.66 0.91
N LEU A 185 -15.53 -9.78 2.24
CA LEU A 185 -14.27 -9.42 2.89
C LEU A 185 -13.07 -10.21 2.34
N CYS A 186 -13.29 -11.47 1.96
CA CYS A 186 -12.27 -12.31 1.34
C CYS A 186 -12.10 -12.06 -0.17
N CYS A 187 -13.13 -11.60 -0.88
CA CYS A 187 -13.08 -11.43 -2.34
C CYS A 187 -12.06 -10.38 -2.79
N PRO A 188 -11.36 -10.59 -3.92
CA PRO A 188 -10.40 -9.65 -4.50
C PRO A 188 -11.09 -8.48 -5.25
N THR A 189 -12.13 -7.90 -4.64
CA THR A 189 -12.82 -6.69 -5.10
C THR A 189 -13.10 -5.76 -3.93
N LEU A 190 -13.16 -4.46 -4.19
CA LEU A 190 -13.49 -3.45 -3.18
C LEU A 190 -14.94 -2.97 -3.28
N LEU A 191 -15.73 -3.48 -4.23
CA LEU A 191 -17.12 -3.10 -4.43
C LEU A 191 -18.06 -4.13 -3.82
N TYR A 192 -18.84 -3.73 -2.82
CA TYR A 192 -19.82 -4.59 -2.18
C TYR A 192 -21.06 -4.77 -3.05
N ARG A 193 -21.43 -6.03 -3.29
CA ARG A 193 -22.66 -6.48 -3.91
C ARG A 193 -23.20 -7.68 -3.13
N GLU A 194 -24.53 -7.84 -3.12
CA GLU A 194 -25.17 -8.99 -2.45
C GLU A 194 -24.93 -10.30 -3.21
N THR A 195 -24.76 -10.22 -4.52
CA THR A 195 -24.50 -11.37 -5.39
C THR A 195 -23.33 -11.07 -6.31
N TYR A 196 -22.46 -12.06 -6.48
CA TYR A 196 -21.32 -12.01 -7.40
C TYR A 196 -21.39 -13.18 -8.37
N PRO A 197 -20.89 -13.03 -9.61
CA PRO A 197 -20.78 -14.15 -10.52
C PRO A 197 -19.78 -15.18 -9.97
N ARG A 198 -20.16 -16.46 -9.98
CA ARG A 198 -19.36 -17.56 -9.40
C ARG A 198 -19.02 -18.63 -10.43
N THR A 199 -17.81 -19.19 -10.32
CA THR A 199 -17.41 -20.37 -11.10
C THR A 199 -18.06 -21.63 -10.52
N SER A 200 -18.26 -22.68 -11.32
CA SER A 200 -18.87 -23.95 -10.87
C SER A 200 -17.93 -24.80 -10.02
N VAL A 201 -16.63 -24.79 -10.33
CA VAL A 201 -15.60 -25.62 -9.69
C VAL A 201 -14.36 -24.80 -9.35
N ILE A 202 -13.57 -25.31 -8.40
CA ILE A 202 -12.24 -24.78 -8.06
C ILE A 202 -11.20 -25.59 -8.83
N ARG A 203 -10.40 -24.93 -9.67
CA ARG A 203 -9.29 -25.56 -10.39
C ARG A 203 -8.01 -25.42 -9.58
N TRP A 204 -7.76 -26.40 -8.71
CA TRP A 204 -6.59 -26.39 -7.80
C TRP A 204 -5.24 -26.25 -8.50
N ARG A 205 -5.10 -26.79 -9.72
CA ARG A 205 -3.89 -26.57 -10.53
C ARG A 205 -3.61 -25.09 -10.77
N VAL A 206 -4.63 -24.30 -11.11
CA VAL A 206 -4.50 -22.85 -11.33
C VAL A 206 -4.15 -22.13 -10.03
N VAL A 207 -4.73 -22.56 -8.90
CA VAL A 207 -4.40 -22.02 -7.57
C VAL A 207 -2.92 -22.24 -7.26
N VAL A 208 -2.45 -23.49 -7.36
CA VAL A 208 -1.06 -23.85 -7.03
C VAL A 208 -0.07 -23.16 -7.97
N GLU A 209 -0.35 -23.12 -9.28
CA GLU A 209 0.51 -22.43 -10.26
C GLU A 209 0.61 -20.92 -9.95
N ASN A 210 -0.50 -20.26 -9.64
CA ASN A 210 -0.48 -18.84 -9.31
C ASN A 210 0.18 -18.55 -7.95
N CYS A 211 -0.04 -19.38 -6.93
CA CYS A 211 0.65 -19.26 -5.66
C CYS A 211 2.16 -19.46 -5.80
N ALA A 212 2.60 -20.47 -6.57
CA ALA A 212 4.02 -20.71 -6.84
C ALA A 212 4.66 -19.53 -7.58
N LYS A 213 3.99 -19.00 -8.61
CA LYS A 213 4.44 -17.78 -9.32
C LYS A 213 4.55 -16.59 -8.39
N PHE A 214 3.55 -16.35 -7.53
CA PHE A 214 3.57 -15.26 -6.56
C PHE A 214 4.78 -15.34 -5.62
N LEU A 215 5.04 -16.53 -5.05
CA LEU A 215 6.21 -16.75 -4.18
C LEU A 215 7.53 -16.55 -4.94
N ALA A 216 7.63 -17.04 -6.18
CA ALA A 216 8.81 -16.85 -7.02
C ALA A 216 9.06 -15.36 -7.32
N PHE A 217 8.01 -14.59 -7.62
CA PHE A 217 8.11 -13.16 -7.86
C PHE A 217 8.43 -12.36 -6.59
N ALA A 218 7.89 -12.75 -5.43
CA ALA A 218 8.26 -12.14 -4.15
C ALA A 218 9.74 -12.38 -3.81
N PHE A 219 10.23 -13.60 -4.05
CA PHE A 219 11.65 -13.93 -3.91
C PHE A 219 12.52 -13.12 -4.87
N LEU A 220 12.14 -13.04 -6.16
CA LEU A 220 12.86 -12.26 -7.16
C LEU A 220 12.88 -10.75 -6.83
N LEU A 221 11.79 -10.21 -6.29
CA LEU A 221 11.74 -8.83 -5.81
C LEU A 221 12.78 -8.55 -4.72
N ALA A 222 12.90 -9.47 -3.75
CA ALA A 222 13.89 -9.36 -2.69
C ALA A 222 15.33 -9.44 -3.24
N LEU A 223 15.59 -10.32 -4.22
CA LEU A 223 16.89 -10.42 -4.88
C LEU A 223 17.26 -9.14 -5.63
N ILE A 224 16.34 -8.57 -6.40
CA ILE A 224 16.59 -7.32 -7.14
C ILE A 224 16.92 -6.19 -6.16
N MET A 225 16.15 -6.05 -5.08
CA MET A 225 16.44 -5.05 -4.06
C MET A 225 17.81 -5.26 -3.43
N ARG A 226 18.10 -6.47 -2.95
CA ARG A 226 19.36 -6.78 -2.26
C ARG A 226 20.59 -6.67 -3.15
N ARG A 227 20.52 -7.16 -4.40
CA ARG A 227 21.69 -7.33 -5.28
C ARG A 227 21.89 -6.16 -6.25
N LEU A 228 20.81 -5.52 -6.71
CA LEU A 228 20.90 -4.48 -7.75
C LEU A 228 20.67 -3.07 -7.20
N SER A 229 19.75 -2.90 -6.24
CA SER A 229 19.40 -1.56 -5.71
C SER A 229 20.29 -1.18 -4.53
N ASN A 230 20.35 -2.01 -3.49
CA ASN A 230 20.98 -1.68 -2.21
C ASN A 230 22.47 -1.31 -2.31
N PRO A 231 23.34 -2.05 -3.04
CA PRO A 231 24.77 -1.77 -3.09
C PRO A 231 25.10 -0.37 -3.63
N VAL A 232 24.27 0.14 -4.55
CA VAL A 232 24.44 1.48 -5.13
C VAL A 232 24.28 2.57 -4.07
N TYR A 233 23.31 2.42 -3.16
CA TYR A 233 22.94 3.47 -2.21
C TYR A 233 23.60 3.38 -0.84
N ILE A 234 24.11 2.20 -0.45
CA ILE A 234 24.88 2.07 0.80
C ILE A 234 26.08 3.00 0.77
N HIS A 235 26.89 2.92 -0.28
CA HIS A 235 28.08 3.77 -0.43
C HIS A 235 27.71 5.23 -0.71
N LEU A 236 26.69 5.47 -1.55
CA LEU A 236 26.28 6.83 -1.89
C LEU A 236 25.73 7.60 -0.67
N SER A 237 25.04 6.91 0.25
CA SER A 237 24.50 7.51 1.47
C SER A 237 25.57 8.01 2.46
N LEU A 238 26.82 7.57 2.30
CA LEU A 238 27.93 8.03 3.13
C LEU A 238 28.51 9.36 2.66
N GLN A 239 28.26 9.74 1.41
CA GLN A 239 28.79 10.96 0.78
C GLN A 239 27.78 12.11 0.88
N PRO A 240 28.22 13.39 0.87
CA PRO A 240 27.30 14.53 0.79
C PRO A 240 26.51 14.50 -0.52
N PHE A 241 25.26 14.97 -0.49
CA PHE A 241 24.40 14.97 -1.67
C PHE A 241 24.97 15.85 -2.78
N ARG A 242 25.24 15.24 -3.94
CA ARG A 242 25.71 15.91 -5.16
C ARG A 242 24.95 15.37 -6.37
N LEU A 243 24.48 16.27 -7.24
CA LEU A 243 23.74 15.88 -8.44
C LEU A 243 24.60 15.03 -9.40
N GLU A 244 25.90 15.29 -9.46
CA GLU A 244 26.87 14.59 -10.30
C GLU A 244 26.97 13.08 -9.98
N THR A 245 26.80 12.70 -8.71
CA THR A 245 26.82 11.29 -8.28
C THR A 245 25.41 10.70 -8.23
N PHE A 246 24.42 11.52 -7.89
CA PHE A 246 23.03 11.10 -7.79
C PHE A 246 22.41 10.72 -9.14
N VAL A 247 22.60 11.53 -10.18
CA VAL A 247 21.98 11.30 -11.50
C VAL A 247 22.44 9.96 -12.12
N PRO A 248 23.74 9.63 -12.18
CA PRO A 248 24.18 8.32 -12.64
C PRO A 248 23.66 7.16 -11.78
N ALA A 249 23.62 7.32 -10.45
CA ALA A 249 23.08 6.32 -9.55
C ALA A 249 21.58 6.06 -9.78
N MET A 250 20.79 7.13 -10.00
CA MET A 250 19.39 7.03 -10.39
C MET A 250 19.24 6.31 -11.73
N CYS A 251 20.05 6.63 -12.73
CA CYS A 251 20.03 5.95 -14.02
C CYS A 251 20.27 4.43 -13.89
N ASN A 252 21.19 4.02 -13.02
CA ASN A 252 21.46 2.61 -12.76
C ASN A 252 20.27 1.86 -12.13
N THR A 253 19.39 2.56 -11.42
CA THR A 253 18.23 1.95 -10.73
C THR A 253 16.92 2.10 -11.49
N ILE A 254 16.88 2.81 -12.62
CA ILE A 254 15.73 2.85 -13.53
C ILE A 254 15.30 1.43 -13.95
N LEU A 255 16.24 0.62 -14.41
CA LEU A 255 15.95 -0.74 -14.87
C LEU A 255 15.50 -1.65 -13.71
N PRO A 256 16.25 -1.78 -12.59
CA PRO A 256 15.78 -2.48 -11.40
C PRO A 256 14.39 -2.04 -10.94
N GLY A 257 14.16 -0.73 -10.78
CA GLY A 257 12.88 -0.19 -10.32
C GLY A 257 11.72 -0.49 -11.28
N THR A 258 11.95 -0.40 -12.58
CA THR A 258 10.96 -0.77 -13.59
C THR A 258 10.62 -2.26 -13.53
N VAL A 259 11.62 -3.13 -13.41
CA VAL A 259 11.41 -4.58 -13.31
C VAL A 259 10.66 -4.91 -12.01
N MET A 260 10.98 -4.24 -10.90
CA MET A 260 10.25 -4.40 -9.65
C MET A 260 8.77 -3.98 -9.78
N LEU A 261 8.49 -2.88 -10.49
CA LEU A 261 7.12 -2.45 -10.78
C LEU A 261 6.35 -3.54 -11.54
N LEU A 262 6.93 -4.08 -12.61
CA LEU A 262 6.30 -5.10 -13.45
C LEU A 262 6.09 -6.42 -12.71
N ILE A 263 7.09 -6.86 -11.94
CA ILE A 263 7.01 -8.08 -11.12
C ILE A 263 5.96 -7.92 -10.03
N SER A 264 5.93 -6.78 -9.34
CA SER A 264 4.95 -6.52 -8.27
C SER A 264 3.53 -6.46 -8.85
N PHE A 265 3.36 -5.80 -10.00
CA PHE A 265 2.11 -5.77 -10.74
C PHE A 265 1.60 -7.18 -11.07
N TYR A 266 2.43 -7.99 -11.75
CA TYR A 266 2.01 -9.32 -12.18
C TYR A 266 1.87 -10.29 -11.01
N GLY A 267 2.76 -10.21 -10.02
CA GLY A 267 2.70 -11.02 -8.80
C GLY A 267 1.40 -10.78 -8.02
N ILE A 268 1.03 -9.51 -7.78
CA ILE A 268 -0.13 -9.18 -6.96
C ILE A 268 -1.44 -9.21 -7.78
N LEU A 269 -1.55 -8.37 -8.81
CA LEU A 269 -2.82 -8.17 -9.52
C LEU A 269 -3.19 -9.35 -10.42
N HIS A 270 -2.20 -10.08 -10.95
CA HIS A 270 -2.47 -11.29 -11.72
C HIS A 270 -2.43 -12.53 -10.83
N CYS A 271 -1.27 -12.91 -10.28
CA CYS A 271 -1.12 -14.20 -9.62
C CYS A 271 -1.91 -14.28 -8.30
N TRP A 272 -1.68 -13.36 -7.37
CA TRP A 272 -2.31 -13.38 -6.04
C TRP A 272 -3.83 -13.23 -6.12
N PHE A 273 -4.33 -12.23 -6.87
CA PHE A 273 -5.77 -12.04 -7.01
C PHE A 273 -6.46 -13.19 -7.75
N ASN A 274 -5.87 -13.77 -8.79
CA ASN A 274 -6.46 -14.95 -9.44
C ASN A 274 -6.42 -16.19 -8.56
N ALA A 275 -5.39 -16.39 -7.73
CA ALA A 275 -5.36 -17.48 -6.76
C ALA A 275 -6.53 -17.35 -5.76
N PHE A 276 -6.71 -16.17 -5.17
CA PHE A 276 -7.85 -15.91 -4.26
C PHE A 276 -9.19 -16.02 -4.97
N ALA A 277 -9.32 -15.48 -6.18
CA ALA A 277 -10.55 -15.57 -6.97
C ALA A 277 -10.92 -17.03 -7.28
N GLU A 278 -9.95 -17.87 -7.61
CA GLU A 278 -10.20 -19.29 -7.89
C GLU A 278 -10.61 -20.05 -6.63
N VAL A 279 -9.93 -19.86 -5.50
CA VAL A 279 -10.28 -20.50 -4.22
C VAL A 279 -11.69 -20.08 -3.76
N LEU A 280 -12.05 -18.80 -3.93
CA LEU A 280 -13.36 -18.28 -3.55
C LEU A 280 -14.46 -18.58 -4.59
N ARG A 281 -14.11 -19.12 -5.75
CA ARG A 281 -15.00 -19.28 -6.92
C ARG A 281 -15.57 -17.95 -7.41
N PHE A 282 -14.80 -16.87 -7.31
CA PHE A 282 -15.12 -15.56 -7.84
C PHE A 282 -14.81 -15.51 -9.35
N ALA A 283 -15.83 -15.20 -10.16
CA ALA A 283 -15.72 -15.25 -11.63
C ALA A 283 -15.33 -13.90 -12.26
N ASP A 284 -15.59 -12.78 -11.59
CA ASP A 284 -15.22 -11.46 -12.09
C ASP A 284 -13.72 -11.21 -11.88
N ARG A 285 -12.92 -11.42 -12.94
CA ARG A 285 -11.45 -11.37 -12.86
C ARG A 285 -10.85 -10.16 -13.57
N GLY A 286 -11.65 -9.11 -13.79
CA GLY A 286 -11.24 -7.87 -14.44
C GLY A 286 -10.40 -6.96 -13.55
N PHE A 287 -9.33 -7.46 -12.91
CA PHE A 287 -8.55 -6.71 -11.93
C PHE A 287 -7.71 -5.58 -12.55
N TYR A 288 -7.36 -5.70 -13.82
CA TYR A 288 -6.60 -4.74 -14.61
C TYR A 288 -6.94 -4.92 -16.10
N GLN A 289 -6.57 -3.93 -16.91
CA GLN A 289 -6.71 -3.95 -18.37
C GLN A 289 -5.34 -3.76 -19.05
N ASP A 290 -5.31 -3.60 -20.37
CA ASP A 290 -4.12 -3.38 -21.19
C ASP A 290 -3.51 -1.98 -20.99
N TRP A 291 -3.07 -1.69 -19.76
CA TRP A 291 -2.49 -0.41 -19.37
C TRP A 291 -1.16 -0.11 -20.08
N TRP A 292 -0.45 -1.14 -20.54
CA TRP A 292 0.80 -1.00 -21.31
C TRP A 292 0.59 -0.34 -22.67
N ASN A 293 -0.65 -0.37 -23.20
CA ASN A 293 -1.05 0.31 -24.43
C ASN A 293 -1.53 1.76 -24.19
N ALA A 294 -1.46 2.28 -22.96
CA ALA A 294 -1.96 3.61 -22.64
C ALA A 294 -1.17 4.70 -23.37
N THR A 295 -1.87 5.62 -24.05
CA THR A 295 -1.29 6.81 -24.68
C THR A 295 -1.48 8.08 -23.83
N SER A 296 -2.17 7.97 -22.69
CA SER A 296 -2.47 9.04 -21.75
C SER A 296 -2.32 8.53 -20.32
N PHE A 297 -1.92 9.41 -19.38
CA PHE A 297 -1.87 9.05 -17.96
C PHE A 297 -3.28 8.79 -17.39
N ALA A 298 -4.30 9.48 -17.91
CA ALA A 298 -5.70 9.20 -17.57
C ALA A 298 -6.09 7.76 -17.90
N THR A 299 -5.68 7.23 -19.06
CA THR A 299 -5.93 5.83 -19.43
C THR A 299 -5.11 4.87 -18.59
N TYR A 300 -3.84 5.20 -18.31
CA TYR A 300 -2.98 4.40 -17.44
C TYR A 300 -3.62 4.21 -16.05
N TYR A 301 -4.05 5.27 -15.37
CA TYR A 301 -4.64 5.19 -14.04
C TYR A 301 -5.94 4.38 -13.98
N ARG A 302 -6.76 4.42 -15.05
CA ARG A 302 -7.99 3.61 -15.16
C ARG A 302 -7.73 2.12 -15.33
N LYS A 303 -6.67 1.78 -16.07
CA LYS A 303 -6.39 0.40 -16.52
C LYS A 303 -5.40 -0.36 -15.64
N TRP A 304 -4.52 0.34 -14.92
CA TRP A 304 -3.46 -0.28 -14.11
C TRP A 304 -3.99 -1.17 -12.98
N ASN A 305 -4.86 -0.62 -12.13
CA ASN A 305 -5.48 -1.34 -11.02
C ASN A 305 -6.96 -0.97 -10.98
N SER A 306 -7.76 -1.71 -11.73
CA SER A 306 -9.20 -1.45 -11.85
C SER A 306 -9.92 -1.61 -10.51
N VAL A 307 -9.46 -2.52 -9.65
CA VAL A 307 -10.07 -2.76 -8.32
C VAL A 307 -10.07 -1.49 -7.45
N VAL A 308 -8.92 -0.81 -7.33
CA VAL A 308 -8.80 0.42 -6.54
C VAL A 308 -9.39 1.61 -7.30
N HIS A 309 -9.18 1.67 -8.61
CA HIS A 309 -9.74 2.72 -9.45
C HIS A 309 -11.27 2.78 -9.35
N ASP A 310 -11.96 1.63 -9.43
CA ASP A 310 -13.42 1.60 -9.42
C ASP A 310 -13.99 2.00 -8.06
N TRP A 311 -13.31 1.64 -6.96
CA TRP A 311 -13.68 2.12 -5.62
C TRP A 311 -13.52 3.65 -5.50
N LEU A 312 -12.38 4.19 -5.95
CA LEU A 312 -12.13 5.63 -5.96
C LEU A 312 -13.15 6.38 -6.84
N TYR A 313 -13.44 5.83 -8.01
CA TYR A 313 -14.38 6.43 -8.95
C TYR A 313 -15.82 6.44 -8.40
N LEU A 314 -16.32 5.30 -7.95
CA LEU A 314 -17.72 5.15 -7.52
C LEU A 314 -18.00 5.79 -6.16
N TYR A 315 -17.06 5.71 -5.22
CA TYR A 315 -17.33 6.12 -3.84
C TYR A 315 -16.69 7.43 -3.42
N ILE A 316 -15.67 7.90 -4.14
CA ILE A 316 -15.03 9.20 -3.84
C ILE A 316 -15.42 10.21 -4.91
N TYR A 317 -15.03 9.97 -6.17
CA TYR A 317 -15.26 10.92 -7.25
C TYR A 317 -16.77 11.15 -7.50
N GLN A 318 -17.56 10.08 -7.66
CA GLN A 318 -18.99 10.22 -7.91
C GLN A 318 -19.72 10.84 -6.72
N ASP A 319 -19.45 10.42 -5.49
CA ASP A 319 -20.13 10.98 -4.31
C ASP A 319 -19.77 12.47 -4.10
N LEU A 320 -18.50 12.87 -4.30
CA LEU A 320 -18.12 14.30 -4.31
C LEU A 320 -18.82 15.07 -5.43
N PHE A 321 -18.92 14.47 -6.61
CA PHE A 321 -19.62 15.08 -7.75
C PHE A 321 -21.13 15.23 -7.50
N TRP A 322 -21.76 14.26 -6.83
CA TRP A 322 -23.17 14.35 -6.42
C TRP A 322 -23.39 15.41 -5.34
N LEU A 323 -22.47 15.56 -4.39
CA LEU A 323 -22.57 16.54 -3.30
C LEU A 323 -22.37 17.98 -3.76
N PHE A 324 -21.34 18.24 -4.58
CA PHE A 324 -20.96 19.61 -4.99
C PHE A 324 -21.46 19.99 -6.40
N GLY A 325 -22.04 19.04 -7.14
CA GLY A 325 -22.61 19.25 -8.46
C GLY A 325 -21.60 19.42 -9.60
N LYS A 326 -22.12 19.64 -10.81
CA LYS A 326 -21.35 19.62 -12.07
C LYS A 326 -20.15 20.58 -12.12
N LYS A 327 -20.23 21.72 -11.43
CA LYS A 327 -19.17 22.75 -11.41
C LYS A 327 -17.90 22.26 -10.71
N TRP A 328 -17.99 21.23 -9.86
CA TRP A 328 -16.90 20.73 -9.05
C TRP A 328 -16.17 19.51 -9.64
N ARG A 329 -16.36 19.23 -10.94
CA ARG A 329 -15.75 18.07 -11.62
C ARG A 329 -14.23 17.99 -11.44
N VAL A 330 -13.52 19.11 -11.61
CA VAL A 330 -12.07 19.16 -11.44
C VAL A 330 -11.69 19.03 -9.97
N GLY A 331 -12.42 19.68 -9.06
CA GLY A 331 -12.22 19.54 -7.61
C GLY A 331 -12.37 18.10 -7.12
N ALA A 332 -13.42 17.40 -7.56
CA ALA A 332 -13.66 15.99 -7.24
C ALA A 332 -12.54 15.08 -7.78
N MET A 333 -12.06 15.34 -8.99
CA MET A 333 -10.92 14.62 -9.56
C MET A 333 -9.65 14.85 -8.73
N LEU A 334 -9.30 16.11 -8.44
CA LEU A 334 -8.11 16.45 -7.65
C LEU A 334 -8.17 15.88 -6.23
N ALA A 335 -9.33 15.94 -5.57
CA ALA A 335 -9.54 15.35 -4.26
C ALA A 335 -9.35 13.82 -4.28
N THR A 336 -9.82 13.14 -5.33
CA THR A 336 -9.63 11.69 -5.50
C THR A 336 -8.15 11.35 -5.71
N PHE A 337 -7.44 12.13 -6.53
CA PHE A 337 -5.99 11.98 -6.72
C PHE A 337 -5.21 12.24 -5.43
N LEU A 338 -5.58 13.29 -4.68
CA LEU A 338 -4.94 13.64 -3.42
C LEU A 338 -5.12 12.53 -2.37
N LEU A 339 -6.33 12.00 -2.23
CA LEU A 339 -6.60 10.88 -1.33
C LEU A 339 -5.76 9.66 -1.70
N SER A 340 -5.65 9.35 -2.99
CA SER A 340 -4.80 8.26 -3.47
C SER A 340 -3.31 8.51 -3.16
N ALA A 341 -2.82 9.73 -3.38
CA ALA A 341 -1.42 10.09 -3.08
C ALA A 341 -1.09 9.95 -1.59
N ILE A 342 -1.99 10.41 -0.71
CA ILE A 342 -1.86 10.27 0.75
C ILE A 342 -1.82 8.79 1.13
N ALA A 343 -2.69 7.95 0.57
CA ALA A 343 -2.71 6.52 0.87
C ALA A 343 -1.42 5.80 0.44
N HIS A 344 -0.85 6.16 -0.71
CA HIS A 344 0.43 5.60 -1.18
C HIS A 344 1.59 6.03 -0.28
N GLU A 345 1.68 7.31 0.07
CA GLU A 345 2.70 7.81 1.00
C GLU A 345 2.56 7.19 2.40
N TYR A 346 1.31 7.00 2.86
CA TYR A 346 1.03 6.32 4.12
C TYR A 346 1.61 4.90 4.15
N ILE A 347 1.38 4.10 3.10
CA ILE A 347 1.92 2.73 3.02
C ILE A 347 3.45 2.75 3.02
N VAL A 348 4.07 3.59 2.19
CA VAL A 348 5.53 3.62 2.04
C VAL A 348 6.19 4.19 3.30
N GLY A 349 5.66 5.27 3.84
CA GLY A 349 6.22 5.96 5.00
C GLY A 349 6.20 5.09 6.25
N PHE A 350 5.05 4.47 6.57
CA PHE A 350 4.96 3.53 7.70
C PHE A 350 5.64 2.18 7.42
N GLY A 351 5.66 1.74 6.16
CA GLY A 351 6.37 0.53 5.73
C GLY A 351 7.87 0.62 5.97
N LEU A 352 8.49 1.74 5.56
CA LEU A 352 9.92 2.00 5.74
C LEU A 352 10.25 2.58 7.13
N GLY A 353 9.27 3.13 7.84
CA GLY A 353 9.49 3.85 9.10
C GLY A 353 10.15 5.22 8.92
N ILE A 354 9.98 5.83 7.76
CA ILE A 354 10.57 7.12 7.39
C ILE A 354 9.50 8.02 6.79
N PHE A 355 9.48 9.30 7.15
CA PHE A 355 8.60 10.26 6.51
C PHE A 355 9.40 11.03 5.46
N TYR A 356 9.22 10.65 4.18
CA TYR A 356 9.90 11.29 3.05
C TYR A 356 8.94 11.39 1.86
N PRO A 357 8.16 12.49 1.74
CA PRO A 357 6.94 12.58 0.92
C PRO A 357 7.17 12.70 -0.59
N ILE A 358 8.15 11.98 -1.14
CA ILE A 358 8.50 12.00 -2.56
C ILE A 358 7.42 11.34 -3.39
N LEU A 359 6.83 10.23 -2.93
CA LEU A 359 5.75 9.57 -3.66
C LEU A 359 4.52 10.48 -3.71
N PHE A 360 4.17 11.11 -2.59
CA PHE A 360 3.12 12.14 -2.54
C PHE A 360 3.36 13.27 -3.55
N CYS A 361 4.55 13.88 -3.54
CA CYS A 361 4.91 14.94 -4.48
C CYS A 361 4.87 14.46 -5.93
N ASN A 362 5.32 13.24 -6.21
CA ASN A 362 5.30 12.67 -7.55
C ASN A 362 3.88 12.49 -8.08
N TYR A 363 2.96 11.97 -7.26
CA TYR A 363 1.56 11.82 -7.65
C TYR A 363 0.82 13.17 -7.80
N THR A 364 1.03 14.10 -6.87
CA THR A 364 0.29 15.37 -6.83
C THR A 364 0.80 16.41 -7.82
N ILE A 365 2.11 16.47 -8.05
CA ILE A 365 2.71 17.42 -9.00
C ILE A 365 2.74 16.81 -10.39
N PHE A 366 3.54 15.74 -10.57
CA PHE A 366 3.75 15.15 -11.90
C PHE A 366 2.54 14.35 -12.37
N GLY A 367 1.89 13.58 -11.51
CA GLY A 367 0.68 12.81 -11.87
C GLY A 367 -0.46 13.71 -12.34
N VAL A 368 -0.74 14.81 -11.63
CA VAL A 368 -1.77 15.78 -12.03
C VAL A 368 -1.37 16.52 -13.30
N LEU A 369 -0.13 17.02 -13.38
CA LEU A 369 0.39 17.70 -14.57
C LEU A 369 0.26 16.81 -15.81
N PHE A 370 0.73 15.57 -15.73
CA PHE A 370 0.69 14.64 -16.85
C PHE A 370 -0.73 14.20 -17.20
N ASN A 371 -1.65 14.10 -16.23
CA ASN A 371 -3.05 13.82 -16.52
C ASN A 371 -3.70 14.92 -17.40
N PHE A 372 -3.32 16.19 -17.23
CA PHE A 372 -3.81 17.29 -18.07
C PHE A 372 -3.05 17.44 -19.40
N VAL A 373 -1.71 17.34 -19.37
CA VAL A 373 -0.84 17.49 -20.54
C VAL A 373 -0.98 16.30 -21.51
N LEU A 374 -0.91 15.08 -20.98
CA LEU A 374 -1.03 13.82 -21.71
C LEU A 374 -2.45 13.28 -21.58
N ASN A 375 -3.42 14.05 -22.08
CA ASN A 375 -4.83 13.72 -22.02
C ASN A 375 -5.31 12.77 -23.13
N ASP A 376 -6.54 12.28 -23.00
CA ASP A 376 -7.16 11.27 -23.88
C ASP A 376 -7.32 11.69 -25.36
N LYS A 377 -7.06 12.97 -25.69
CA LYS A 377 -7.04 13.44 -27.10
C LYS A 377 -5.76 13.00 -27.82
N ARG A 378 -4.70 12.65 -27.08
CA ARG A 378 -3.41 12.22 -27.61
C ARG A 378 -3.42 10.71 -27.87
N ARG A 379 -3.67 10.31 -29.12
CA ARG A 379 -3.81 8.89 -29.54
C ARG A 379 -2.63 8.33 -30.36
N ARG A 380 -1.66 9.16 -30.74
CA ARG A 380 -0.50 8.72 -31.53
C ARG A 380 0.41 7.79 -30.70
N PRO A 381 1.07 6.79 -31.32
CA PRO A 381 1.97 5.87 -30.62
C PRO A 381 3.13 6.54 -29.88
N ALA A 382 3.60 7.70 -30.35
CA ALA A 382 4.63 8.49 -29.67
C ALA A 382 4.26 8.84 -28.22
N TRP A 383 2.98 8.98 -27.91
CA TRP A 383 2.53 9.26 -26.55
C TRP A 383 2.59 8.04 -25.63
N ASN A 384 2.48 6.83 -26.18
CA ASN A 384 2.75 5.62 -25.42
C ASN A 384 4.23 5.54 -25.01
N VAL A 385 5.15 5.87 -25.93
CA VAL A 385 6.58 5.97 -25.62
C VAL A 385 6.84 7.02 -24.54
N ALA A 386 6.17 8.18 -24.60
CA ALA A 386 6.28 9.22 -23.58
C ALA A 386 5.78 8.76 -22.21
N VAL A 387 4.64 8.06 -22.14
CA VAL A 387 4.11 7.47 -20.89
C VAL A 387 5.12 6.49 -20.29
N TRP A 388 5.68 5.58 -21.10
CA TRP A 388 6.69 4.63 -20.63
C TRP A 388 7.97 5.31 -20.16
N ALA A 389 8.49 6.29 -20.90
CA ALA A 389 9.68 7.05 -20.51
C ALA A 389 9.49 7.74 -19.15
N LEU A 390 8.34 8.36 -18.93
CA LEU A 390 8.00 9.02 -17.66
C LEU A 390 7.80 8.01 -16.51
N LEU A 391 7.23 6.83 -16.79
CA LEU A 391 7.14 5.74 -15.82
C LEU A 391 8.53 5.23 -15.42
N PHE A 392 9.44 5.01 -16.37
CA PHE A 392 10.81 4.56 -16.09
C PHE A 392 11.58 5.56 -15.21
N VAL A 393 11.54 6.84 -15.57
CA VAL A 393 12.18 7.91 -14.80
C VAL A 393 11.55 8.02 -13.40
N GLY A 394 10.22 7.96 -13.32
CA GLY A 394 9.51 7.99 -12.04
C GLY A 394 9.88 6.83 -11.11
N GLN A 395 9.97 5.61 -11.64
CA GLN A 395 10.39 4.44 -10.84
C GLN A 395 11.85 4.54 -10.38
N GLY A 396 12.76 4.94 -11.28
CA GLY A 396 14.16 5.16 -10.90
C GLY A 396 14.31 6.21 -9.81
N LEU A 397 13.59 7.33 -9.93
CA LEU A 397 13.58 8.40 -8.93
C LEU A 397 13.08 7.91 -7.57
N LEU A 398 11.98 7.16 -7.52
CA LEU A 398 11.42 6.63 -6.28
C LEU A 398 12.35 5.64 -5.59
N VAL A 399 12.87 4.66 -6.33
CA VAL A 399 13.81 3.68 -5.76
C VAL A 399 15.07 4.38 -5.28
N ALA A 400 15.58 5.35 -6.03
CA ALA A 400 16.78 6.09 -5.67
C ALA A 400 16.63 6.88 -4.38
N LEU A 401 15.60 7.72 -4.32
CA LEU A 401 15.39 8.65 -3.22
C LEU A 401 15.02 7.94 -1.92
N TYR A 402 14.14 6.93 -1.96
CA TYR A 402 13.81 6.16 -0.76
C TYR A 402 14.98 5.30 -0.27
N SER A 403 15.77 4.68 -1.17
CA SER A 403 16.94 3.90 -0.77
C SER A 403 18.03 4.78 -0.17
N LEU A 404 18.28 5.95 -0.77
CA LEU A 404 19.26 6.91 -0.27
C LEU A 404 18.90 7.39 1.14
N GLU A 405 17.65 7.80 1.35
CA GLU A 405 17.18 8.28 2.66
C GLU A 405 17.18 7.15 3.72
N TYR A 406 16.77 5.94 3.33
CA TYR A 406 16.81 4.78 4.20
C TYR A 406 18.24 4.50 4.71
N TYR A 407 19.21 4.40 3.80
CA TYR A 407 20.60 4.16 4.17
C TYR A 407 21.25 5.36 4.87
N ALA A 408 20.85 6.59 4.57
CA ALA A 408 21.32 7.77 5.29
C ALA A 408 20.91 7.72 6.78
N ARG A 409 19.66 7.34 7.07
CA ARG A 409 19.14 7.15 8.44
C ARG A 409 19.79 5.97 9.17
N VAL A 410 20.11 4.89 8.44
CA VAL A 410 20.90 3.77 8.98
C VAL A 410 22.25 4.24 9.52
N HIS A 411 22.90 5.16 8.81
CA HIS A 411 24.22 5.67 9.18
C HIS A 411 24.20 6.87 10.13
N CYS A 412 23.05 7.51 10.34
CA CYS A 412 22.91 8.72 11.14
C CYS A 412 21.75 8.54 12.13
N PRO A 413 22.02 8.23 13.42
CA PRO A 413 20.96 8.22 14.41
C PRO A 413 20.39 9.64 14.56
N LEU A 414 19.06 9.75 14.37
CA LEU A 414 18.32 11.00 14.40
C LEU A 414 18.43 11.68 15.77
N GLN A 415 18.41 13.02 15.78
CA GLN A 415 18.11 13.79 16.99
C GLN A 415 16.63 13.57 17.36
N ASP A 416 16.33 13.41 18.65
CA ASP A 416 14.97 13.20 19.18
C ASP A 416 14.05 14.44 19.06
N THR A 417 14.41 15.43 18.22
CA THR A 417 13.58 16.61 17.96
C THR A 417 12.57 16.33 16.85
N PHE A 418 11.36 16.90 16.96
CA PHE A 418 10.31 16.80 15.93
C PHE A 418 10.83 17.19 14.54
N TRP A 419 11.59 18.28 14.47
CA TRP A 419 12.21 18.75 13.23
C TRP A 419 13.30 17.80 12.73
N GLY A 420 14.08 17.18 13.64
CA GLY A 420 15.07 16.17 13.29
C GLY A 420 14.45 14.95 12.62
N GLN A 421 13.26 14.51 13.04
CA GLN A 421 12.56 13.37 12.44
C GLN A 421 11.95 13.67 11.06
N LEU A 422 11.57 14.93 10.84
CA LEU A 422 10.97 15.43 9.60
C LEU A 422 11.99 15.84 8.54
N THR A 423 13.18 16.29 8.94
CA THR A 423 14.24 16.66 7.99
C THR A 423 14.89 15.40 7.40
N PRO A 424 15.02 15.30 6.07
CA PRO A 424 15.73 14.18 5.44
C PRO A 424 17.20 14.14 5.89
N CYS A 425 17.67 12.99 6.36
CA CYS A 425 19.09 12.81 6.73
C CYS A 425 20.01 12.96 5.52
N SER A 426 19.50 12.68 4.32
CA SER A 426 20.21 12.90 3.06
C SER A 426 20.58 14.37 2.81
N TRP A 427 19.88 15.33 3.44
CA TRP A 427 20.12 16.77 3.25
C TRP A 427 21.03 17.37 4.33
N SER A 428 21.10 16.77 5.51
CA SER A 428 21.85 17.33 6.65
C SER A 428 23.36 17.09 6.59
N ARG A 429 23.83 16.08 5.86
CA ARG A 429 25.28 15.86 5.61
C ARG A 429 25.88 16.81 4.55
N ALA A 430 25.10 17.78 4.06
CA ALA A 430 25.58 18.84 3.18
C ALA A 430 26.09 20.09 3.93
N MET A 431 26.20 20.04 5.27
CA MET A 431 26.84 21.08 6.09
C MET A 431 28.09 20.54 6.80
#